data_AF-A0A6C0DHY7-F1
#
_entry.id   AF-A0A6C0DHY7-F1
#
_cell.length_a   1.000
_cell.length_b   1.000
_cell.length_c   1.000
_cell.angle_alpha   90.00
_cell.angle_beta   90.00
_cell.angle_gamma   90.00
#
_symmetry.space_group_name_H-M   'P 1'
#
loop_
_entity.id
_entity.type
_entity.pdbx_description
1 polymer ?
#
loop_
_entity_poly.entity_id
_entity_poly.type
_entity_poly.pdbx_seq_one_letter_code
_entity_poly.pdbx_strand_id
1 'polypeptide(L)'
;MPLSLEDRFVVTLLVWWNAIVDIFRTLHQVPSLDEDGYCVLESGLDAVPRTTLSVLPPHYMILPKVHTNRGGSNPFYWRSSTFFKRTVHPTYLAVHYEHPGPALSVSKGSHLGWQMSLPTQLNVQQNSLVLMNSGLLKAHIDTAPQTTVRFLAVHQHDNYLFDQQENTESVYIPSLTCTAPILEILSYLVAVPVQGIATLVWTVGQFVKEKLN
;
A
#
# COMPACT_ATOMS: atom_id res chain seq x y z
N MET A 1 26.02 -5.80 34.60
CA MET A 1 25.89 -7.22 34.95
C MET A 1 25.12 -7.91 33.82
N PRO A 2 25.59 -9.05 33.28
CA PRO A 2 24.82 -9.80 32.29
C PRO A 2 23.55 -10.37 32.94
N LEU A 3 22.40 -10.20 32.28
CA LEU A 3 21.13 -10.80 32.69
C LEU A 3 21.27 -12.32 32.83
N SER A 4 20.70 -12.87 33.91
CA SER A 4 20.65 -14.31 34.13
C SER A 4 19.86 -14.99 33.01
N LEU A 5 20.05 -16.30 32.85
CA LEU A 5 19.39 -17.06 31.79
C LEU A 5 17.85 -17.05 31.96
N GLU A 6 17.38 -17.01 33.21
CA GLU A 6 15.97 -16.89 33.58
C GLU A 6 15.41 -15.51 33.19
N ASP A 7 16.14 -14.43 33.46
CA ASP A 7 15.71 -13.08 33.09
C ASP A 7 15.59 -12.91 31.57
N ARG A 8 16.52 -13.52 30.80
CA ARG A 8 16.46 -13.50 29.33
C ARG A 8 15.23 -14.23 28.80
N PHE A 9 14.85 -15.34 29.43
CA PHE A 9 13.65 -16.09 29.05
C PHE A 9 12.38 -15.27 29.32
N VAL A 10 12.27 -14.66 30.51
CA VAL A 10 11.13 -13.81 30.89
C VAL A 10 11.00 -12.59 29.98
N VAL A 11 12.11 -11.91 29.68
CA VAL A 11 12.11 -10.76 28.74
C VAL A 11 11.68 -11.20 27.35
N THR A 12 12.17 -12.34 26.85
CA THR A 12 11.78 -12.88 25.54
C THR A 12 10.29 -13.21 25.51
N LEU A 13 9.76 -13.84 26.56
CA LEU A 13 8.35 -14.16 26.70
C LEU A 13 7.48 -12.89 26.74
N LEU A 14 7.89 -11.85 27.47
CA LEU A 14 7.18 -10.56 27.54
C LEU A 14 7.16 -9.84 26.19
N VAL A 15 8.27 -9.88 25.43
CA VAL A 15 8.34 -9.33 24.08
C VAL A 15 7.38 -10.07 23.15
N TRP A 16 7.37 -11.40 23.19
CA TRP A 16 6.43 -12.22 22.41
C TRP A 16 4.97 -11.97 22.82
N TRP A 17 4.69 -11.87 24.12
CA TRP A 17 3.36 -11.60 24.62
C TRP A 17 2.86 -10.21 24.19
N ASN A 18 3.71 -9.17 24.29
CA ASN A 18 3.35 -7.85 23.80
C ASN A 18 3.13 -7.84 22.29
N ALA A 19 3.93 -8.55 21.50
CA ALA A 19 3.69 -8.71 20.07
C ALA A 19 2.35 -9.39 19.77
N ILE A 20 1.98 -10.42 20.54
CA ILE A 20 0.68 -11.11 20.41
C ILE A 20 -0.48 -10.16 20.80
N VAL A 21 -0.36 -9.46 21.92
CA VAL A 21 -1.38 -8.50 22.36
C VAL A 21 -1.54 -7.36 21.37
N ASP A 22 -0.44 -6.85 20.81
CA ASP A 22 -0.48 -5.85 19.74
C ASP A 22 -1.16 -6.43 18.50
N ILE A 23 -0.84 -7.65 18.06
CA ILE A 23 -1.56 -8.32 16.96
C ILE A 23 -3.08 -8.35 17.22
N PHE A 24 -3.52 -8.70 18.44
CA PHE A 24 -4.95 -8.71 18.80
C PHE A 24 -5.57 -7.30 18.86
N ARG A 25 -4.82 -6.30 19.32
CA ARG A 25 -5.30 -4.91 19.38
C ARG A 25 -5.44 -4.31 17.97
N THR A 26 -4.53 -4.64 17.06
CA THR A 26 -4.55 -4.22 15.64
C THR A 26 -5.63 -4.93 14.81
N LEU A 27 -6.21 -6.02 15.32
CA LEU A 27 -7.34 -6.73 14.69
C LEU A 27 -8.71 -6.07 14.95
N HIS A 28 -8.80 -5.10 15.88
CA HIS A 28 -10.07 -4.45 16.25
C HIS A 28 -10.13 -2.94 15.97
N GLN A 29 -9.03 -2.34 15.51
CA GLN A 29 -9.04 -0.94 15.10
C GLN A 29 -9.50 -0.80 13.65
N VAL A 30 -10.38 0.18 13.41
CA VAL A 30 -10.72 0.62 12.05
C VAL A 30 -9.44 1.20 11.45
N PRO A 31 -8.98 0.70 10.30
CA PRO A 31 -7.69 1.10 9.75
C PRO A 31 -7.70 2.59 9.41
N SER A 32 -6.63 3.29 9.81
CA SER A 32 -6.49 4.72 9.59
C SER A 32 -5.47 5.01 8.48
N LEU A 33 -5.73 6.07 7.72
CA LEU A 33 -4.87 6.43 6.60
C LEU A 33 -3.47 6.85 7.05
N ASP A 34 -3.35 7.43 8.25
CA ASP A 34 -2.09 7.94 8.78
C ASP A 34 -1.22 6.81 9.36
N GLU A 35 -1.81 5.90 10.13
CA GLU A 35 -1.07 4.83 10.82
C GLU A 35 -0.93 3.58 9.96
N ASP A 36 -2.01 3.10 9.35
CA ASP A 36 -2.00 1.87 8.56
C ASP A 36 -1.68 2.09 7.09
N GLY A 37 -1.85 3.34 6.62
CA GLY A 37 -1.64 3.71 5.22
C GLY A 37 -2.82 3.37 4.33
N TYR A 38 -3.95 2.94 4.88
CA TYR A 38 -5.21 2.78 4.16
C TYR A 38 -6.41 2.90 5.09
N CYS A 39 -7.58 3.12 4.50
CA CYS A 39 -8.87 2.95 5.15
C CYS A 39 -9.87 2.32 4.17
N VAL A 40 -10.92 1.72 4.72
CA VAL A 40 -12.02 1.13 3.96
C VAL A 40 -13.27 1.94 4.24
N LEU A 41 -13.92 2.39 3.18
CA LEU A 41 -15.09 3.27 3.21
C LEU A 41 -16.20 2.64 2.38
N GLU A 42 -17.45 2.96 2.70
CA GLU A 42 -18.57 2.65 1.83
C GLU A 42 -18.78 3.79 0.84
N SER A 43 -18.77 3.49 -0.46
CA SER A 43 -19.01 4.50 -1.49
C SER A 43 -19.46 3.84 -2.78
N GLY A 44 -20.58 4.30 -3.34
CA GLY A 44 -20.87 4.04 -4.74
C GLY A 44 -19.87 4.74 -5.67
N LEU A 45 -19.74 4.24 -6.90
CA LEU A 45 -18.75 4.71 -7.88
C LEU A 45 -18.83 6.22 -8.14
N ASP A 46 -20.04 6.76 -8.32
CA ASP A 46 -20.26 8.19 -8.61
C ASP A 46 -19.89 9.10 -7.42
N ALA A 47 -19.89 8.56 -6.20
CA ALA A 47 -19.55 9.30 -4.99
C ALA A 47 -18.06 9.22 -4.64
N VAL A 48 -17.27 8.36 -5.31
CA VAL A 48 -15.86 8.10 -4.95
C VAL A 48 -15.03 9.38 -4.85
N PRO A 49 -15.10 10.35 -5.79
CA PRO A 49 -14.31 11.56 -5.66
C PRO A 49 -14.65 12.35 -4.40
N ARG A 50 -15.94 12.53 -4.11
CA ARG A 50 -16.41 13.27 -2.93
C ARG A 50 -16.03 12.55 -1.64
N THR A 51 -16.24 11.23 -1.57
CA THR A 51 -15.92 10.42 -0.38
C THR A 51 -14.41 10.38 -0.12
N THR A 52 -13.59 10.32 -1.17
CA THR A 52 -12.13 10.38 -1.04
C THR A 52 -11.70 11.73 -0.49
N LEU A 53 -12.21 12.83 -1.05
CA LEU A 53 -11.84 14.18 -0.63
C LEU A 53 -12.37 14.54 0.77
N SER A 54 -13.40 13.87 1.28
CA SER A 54 -13.86 14.10 2.66
C SER A 54 -12.96 13.50 3.74
N VAL A 55 -12.07 12.58 3.37
CA VAL A 55 -11.14 11.92 4.30
C VAL A 55 -9.73 12.51 4.20
N LEU A 56 -9.37 13.04 3.04
CA LEU A 56 -8.06 13.64 2.82
C LEU A 56 -7.94 15.05 3.42
N PRO A 57 -6.72 15.51 3.70
CA PRO A 57 -6.48 16.90 4.05
C PRO A 57 -7.01 17.88 2.98
N PRO A 58 -7.18 19.16 3.34
CA PRO A 58 -7.55 20.19 2.37
C PRO A 58 -6.60 20.23 1.16
N HIS A 59 -7.08 20.78 0.04
CA HIS A 59 -6.31 20.99 -1.20
C HIS A 59 -5.87 19.72 -1.94
N TYR A 60 -6.41 18.56 -1.59
CA TYR A 60 -6.35 17.41 -2.46
C TYR A 60 -7.36 17.53 -3.60
N MET A 61 -7.01 16.95 -4.75
CA MET A 61 -7.87 16.82 -5.92
C MET A 61 -7.78 15.41 -6.49
N ILE A 62 -8.86 14.97 -7.13
CA ILE A 62 -8.89 13.73 -7.89
C ILE A 62 -8.53 14.03 -9.33
N LEU A 63 -7.54 13.32 -9.87
CA LEU A 63 -7.19 13.45 -11.27
C LEU A 63 -8.29 12.85 -12.16
N PRO A 64 -8.55 13.44 -13.34
CA PRO A 64 -9.66 13.03 -14.22
C PRO A 64 -9.46 11.61 -14.80
N LYS A 65 -8.25 11.05 -14.71
CA LYS A 65 -7.94 9.75 -15.30
C LYS A 65 -8.40 8.61 -14.40
N VAL A 66 -9.43 7.91 -14.86
CA VAL A 66 -9.98 6.72 -14.22
C VAL A 66 -9.41 5.47 -14.89
N HIS A 67 -8.95 4.49 -14.11
CA HIS A 67 -8.47 3.21 -14.65
C HIS A 67 -9.37 2.08 -14.17
N THR A 68 -10.03 1.41 -15.11
CA THR A 68 -10.81 0.21 -14.84
C THR A 68 -9.94 -1.01 -15.09
N ASN A 69 -9.74 -1.83 -14.07
CA ASN A 69 -9.04 -3.10 -14.20
C ASN A 69 -10.01 -4.24 -13.99
N ARG A 70 -9.97 -5.23 -14.89
CA ARG A 70 -10.77 -6.46 -14.80
C ARG A 70 -9.85 -7.62 -14.41
N GLY A 71 -9.84 -7.95 -13.12
CA GLY A 71 -9.16 -9.13 -12.58
C GLY A 71 -7.64 -9.16 -12.76
N GLY A 72 -7.02 -10.20 -12.19
CA GLY A 72 -5.59 -10.50 -12.28
C GLY A 72 -4.94 -10.62 -10.90
N SER A 73 -4.29 -11.76 -10.65
CA SER A 73 -3.45 -11.96 -9.47
C SER A 73 -2.05 -11.40 -9.74
N ASN A 74 -1.54 -10.60 -8.83
CA ASN A 74 -0.13 -10.25 -8.77
C ASN A 74 0.36 -10.59 -7.35
N PRO A 75 1.01 -11.74 -7.17
CA PRO A 75 1.45 -12.21 -5.84
C PRO A 75 2.69 -11.46 -5.33
N PHE A 76 3.30 -10.60 -6.16
CA PHE A 76 4.44 -9.80 -5.74
C PHE A 76 3.95 -8.61 -4.93
N TYR A 77 4.68 -8.19 -3.89
CA TYR A 77 4.39 -6.93 -3.22
C TYR A 77 4.98 -5.73 -3.99
N TRP A 78 4.19 -4.70 -4.24
CA TRP A 78 4.63 -3.46 -4.89
C TRP A 78 4.09 -2.19 -4.21
N ARG A 79 4.75 -1.07 -4.50
CA ARG A 79 4.26 0.29 -4.22
C ARG A 79 3.71 0.91 -5.50
N SER A 80 2.78 1.84 -5.37
CA SER A 80 2.27 2.56 -6.55
C SER A 80 3.41 3.36 -7.20
N SER A 81 3.47 3.42 -8.53
CA SER A 81 4.53 4.15 -9.25
C SER A 81 4.59 5.64 -8.86
N THR A 82 3.45 6.21 -8.48
CA THR A 82 3.30 7.58 -8.00
C THR A 82 4.10 7.88 -6.72
N PHE A 83 4.37 6.87 -5.88
CA PHE A 83 5.21 7.00 -4.69
C PHE A 83 6.64 7.42 -5.01
N PHE A 84 7.16 7.04 -6.18
CA PHE A 84 8.53 7.36 -6.58
C PHE A 84 8.68 8.76 -7.19
N LYS A 85 7.59 9.51 -7.34
CA LYS A 85 7.65 10.91 -7.77
C LYS A 85 8.03 11.81 -6.60
N ARG A 86 8.86 12.83 -6.86
CA ARG A 86 9.31 13.82 -5.87
C ARG A 86 8.20 14.82 -5.55
N THR A 87 7.18 14.33 -4.87
CA THR A 87 6.05 15.12 -4.36
C THR A 87 6.38 15.71 -3.00
N VAL A 88 5.83 16.88 -2.70
CA VAL A 88 5.89 17.48 -1.35
C VAL A 88 4.88 16.79 -0.43
N HIS A 89 3.73 16.39 -0.97
CA HIS A 89 2.64 15.77 -0.23
C HIS A 89 2.43 14.32 -0.70
N PRO A 90 2.02 13.40 0.20
CA PRO A 90 1.74 12.03 -0.18
C PRO A 90 0.61 11.96 -1.20
N THR A 91 0.71 11.03 -2.15
CA THR A 91 -0.37 10.74 -3.09
C THR A 91 -1.18 9.55 -2.62
N TYR A 92 -2.47 9.53 -2.94
CA TYR A 92 -3.37 8.45 -2.53
C TYR A 92 -4.03 7.80 -3.73
N LEU A 93 -4.24 6.49 -3.62
CA LEU A 93 -4.97 5.69 -4.60
C LEU A 93 -6.30 5.30 -3.98
N ALA A 94 -7.40 5.69 -4.62
CA ALA A 94 -8.75 5.27 -4.29
C ALA A 94 -9.14 4.13 -5.22
N VAL A 95 -9.47 2.97 -4.68
CA VAL A 95 -9.89 1.79 -5.45
C VAL A 95 -11.31 1.42 -5.06
N HIS A 96 -12.24 1.58 -5.99
CA HIS A 96 -13.62 1.15 -5.84
C HIS A 96 -13.79 -0.30 -6.30
N TYR A 97 -14.45 -1.10 -5.47
CA TYR A 97 -14.75 -2.51 -5.70
C TYR A 97 -16.24 -2.70 -5.97
N GLU A 98 -16.58 -3.15 -7.17
CA GLU A 98 -17.98 -3.38 -7.57
C GLU A 98 -18.59 -4.66 -6.98
N HIS A 99 -17.75 -5.58 -6.51
CA HIS A 99 -18.16 -6.90 -6.01
C HIS A 99 -17.47 -7.23 -4.68
N PRO A 100 -18.12 -8.00 -3.79
CA PRO A 100 -17.50 -8.44 -2.55
C PRO A 100 -16.40 -9.48 -2.82
N GLY A 101 -15.44 -9.57 -1.91
CA GLY A 101 -14.42 -10.61 -1.92
C GLY A 101 -13.05 -10.15 -1.43
N PRO A 102 -12.01 -10.99 -1.61
CA PRO A 102 -10.64 -10.60 -1.34
C PRO A 102 -10.24 -9.46 -2.27
N ALA A 103 -9.74 -8.35 -1.72
CA ALA A 103 -9.36 -7.15 -2.45
C ALA A 103 -7.85 -7.07 -2.69
N LEU A 104 -7.08 -6.86 -1.62
CA LEU A 104 -5.63 -6.63 -1.64
C LEU A 104 -5.04 -7.23 -0.36
N SER A 105 -3.85 -7.83 -0.46
CA SER A 105 -3.00 -8.02 0.71
C SER A 105 -2.16 -6.77 0.93
N VAL A 106 -2.13 -6.24 2.15
CA VAL A 106 -1.43 -4.98 2.46
C VAL A 106 -0.52 -5.14 3.68
N SER A 107 0.66 -4.51 3.65
CA SER A 107 1.52 -4.39 4.83
C SER A 107 1.24 -3.07 5.53
N LYS A 108 0.50 -3.14 6.64
CA LYS A 108 0.12 -1.99 7.48
C LYS A 108 1.34 -1.14 7.85
N GLY A 109 1.24 0.18 7.71
CA GLY A 109 2.28 1.13 8.09
C GLY A 109 3.49 1.22 7.13
N SER A 110 3.52 0.40 6.07
CA SER A 110 4.68 0.33 5.16
C SER A 110 4.95 1.58 4.31
N HIS A 111 4.02 2.55 4.34
CA HIS A 111 4.18 3.88 3.74
C HIS A 111 5.08 4.81 4.57
N LEU A 112 5.18 4.59 5.89
CA LEU A 112 6.04 5.37 6.79
C LEU A 112 7.49 4.85 6.81
N GLY A 113 7.70 3.62 6.36
CA GLY A 113 8.99 2.93 6.39
C GLY A 113 8.78 1.42 6.52
N TRP A 114 9.88 0.67 6.57
CA TRP A 114 9.77 -0.77 6.80
C TRP A 114 9.60 -1.06 8.30
N GLN A 115 8.35 -1.15 8.74
CA GLN A 115 7.99 -1.89 9.94
C GLN A 115 7.68 -3.31 9.47
N MET A 116 8.46 -4.31 9.87
CA MET A 116 8.21 -5.72 9.50
C MET A 116 6.88 -6.18 10.10
N SER A 117 5.76 -5.83 9.46
CA SER A 117 4.41 -6.20 9.83
C SER A 117 3.94 -7.34 8.93
N LEU A 118 3.27 -8.32 9.53
CA LEU A 118 2.64 -9.39 8.76
C LEU A 118 1.59 -8.77 7.82
N PRO A 119 1.62 -9.12 6.52
CA PRO A 119 0.61 -8.65 5.59
C PRO A 119 -0.80 -9.07 6.02
N THR A 120 -1.76 -8.20 5.76
CA THR A 120 -3.18 -8.42 6.06
C THR A 120 -3.96 -8.49 4.77
N GLN A 121 -4.71 -9.57 4.55
CA GLN A 121 -5.66 -9.66 3.45
C GLN A 121 -6.88 -8.79 3.75
N LEU A 122 -7.16 -7.83 2.87
CA LEU A 122 -8.37 -7.02 2.91
C LEU A 122 -9.52 -7.76 2.24
N ASN A 123 -10.60 -7.91 2.98
CA ASN A 123 -11.87 -8.37 2.45
C ASN A 123 -12.81 -7.17 2.36
N VAL A 124 -13.36 -6.94 1.18
CA VAL A 124 -14.25 -5.81 0.92
C VAL A 124 -15.67 -6.30 0.65
N GLN A 125 -16.64 -5.47 1.02
CA GLN A 125 -18.03 -5.67 0.64
C GLN A 125 -18.29 -5.06 -0.75
N GLN A 126 -19.47 -5.32 -1.30
CA GLN A 126 -19.91 -4.67 -2.52
C GLN A 126 -19.94 -3.15 -2.34
N ASN A 127 -19.48 -2.39 -3.35
CA ASN A 127 -19.42 -0.92 -3.32
C ASN A 127 -18.56 -0.38 -2.17
N SER A 128 -17.47 -1.08 -1.87
CA SER A 128 -16.45 -0.57 -0.96
C SER A 128 -15.43 0.26 -1.73
N LEU A 129 -14.95 1.30 -1.09
CA LEU A 129 -13.83 2.12 -1.50
C LEU A 129 -12.66 1.87 -0.55
N VAL A 130 -11.54 1.38 -1.09
CA VAL A 130 -10.28 1.32 -0.35
C VAL A 130 -9.45 2.53 -0.75
N LEU A 131 -9.24 3.44 0.19
CA LEU A 131 -8.34 4.57 0.02
C LEU A 131 -6.99 4.21 0.65
N MET A 132 -5.91 4.29 -0.11
CA MET A 132 -4.58 3.90 0.35
C MET A 132 -3.52 4.93 -0.01
N ASN A 133 -2.53 5.09 0.85
CA ASN A 133 -1.31 5.80 0.54
C ASN A 133 -0.57 5.10 -0.60
N SER A 134 -0.05 5.85 -1.57
CA SER A 134 0.68 5.29 -2.71
C SER A 134 1.95 4.53 -2.30
N GLY A 135 2.55 4.90 -1.16
CA GLY A 135 3.71 4.24 -0.57
C GLY A 135 3.39 2.94 0.18
N LEU A 136 2.10 2.61 0.35
CA LEU A 136 1.69 1.36 0.97
C LEU A 136 2.07 0.19 0.07
N LEU A 137 2.78 -0.76 0.67
CA LEU A 137 3.17 -2.02 0.06
C LEU A 137 1.96 -2.97 0.01
N LYS A 138 1.64 -3.45 -1.18
CA LYS A 138 0.43 -4.25 -1.44
C LYS A 138 0.63 -5.31 -2.52
N ALA A 139 -0.20 -6.34 -2.49
CA ALA A 139 -0.25 -7.44 -3.46
C ALA A 139 -1.70 -7.81 -3.82
N HIS A 140 -1.94 -8.34 -5.03
CA HIS A 140 -3.23 -8.92 -5.43
C HIS A 140 -3.12 -10.44 -5.33
N ILE A 141 -3.48 -10.98 -4.17
CA ILE A 141 -3.39 -12.41 -3.88
C ILE A 141 -4.80 -13.00 -3.98
N ASP A 142 -4.95 -14.02 -4.82
CA ASP A 142 -6.19 -14.80 -5.00
C ASP A 142 -7.47 -13.98 -5.16
N THR A 143 -7.37 -12.86 -5.88
CA THR A 143 -8.55 -12.10 -6.27
C THR A 143 -9.23 -12.83 -7.42
N ALA A 144 -10.41 -13.40 -7.18
CA ALA A 144 -11.37 -13.71 -8.25
C ALA A 144 -11.47 -12.50 -9.21
N PRO A 145 -11.81 -12.68 -10.49
CA PRO A 145 -11.91 -11.56 -11.42
C PRO A 145 -12.88 -10.50 -10.89
N GLN A 146 -12.33 -9.43 -10.33
CA GLN A 146 -13.05 -8.29 -9.79
C GLN A 146 -12.87 -7.11 -10.73
N THR A 147 -13.96 -6.43 -11.02
CA THR A 147 -13.91 -5.11 -11.67
C THR A 147 -13.58 -4.09 -10.59
N THR A 148 -12.47 -3.40 -10.77
CA THR A 148 -12.04 -2.31 -9.89
C THR A 148 -11.89 -1.03 -10.67
N VAL A 149 -12.31 0.08 -10.09
CA VAL A 149 -12.15 1.42 -10.67
C VAL A 149 -11.22 2.22 -9.79
N ARG A 150 -10.15 2.75 -10.38
CA ARG A 150 -9.07 3.43 -9.66
C ARG A 150 -9.05 4.93 -9.95
N PHE A 151 -8.91 5.70 -8.88
CA PHE A 151 -8.80 7.15 -8.87
C PHE A 151 -7.50 7.54 -8.18
N LEU A 152 -6.78 8.51 -8.75
CA LEU A 152 -5.56 9.05 -8.16
C LEU A 152 -5.86 10.40 -7.52
N ALA A 153 -5.60 10.50 -6.21
CA ALA A 153 -5.70 11.74 -5.46
C ALA A 153 -4.31 12.34 -5.24
N VAL A 154 -4.17 13.61 -5.59
CA VAL A 154 -2.91 14.37 -5.46
C VAL A 154 -3.19 15.72 -4.82
N HIS A 155 -2.21 16.26 -4.11
CA HIS A 155 -2.30 17.62 -3.61
C HIS A 155 -2.17 18.62 -4.77
N GLN A 156 -2.92 19.73 -4.72
CA GLN A 156 -2.92 20.78 -5.75
C GLN A 156 -1.51 21.27 -6.11
N HIS A 157 -0.62 21.34 -5.10
CA HIS A 157 0.77 21.75 -5.28
C HIS A 157 1.58 20.80 -6.18
N ASP A 158 1.30 19.50 -6.13
CA ASP A 158 2.08 18.47 -6.80
C ASP A 158 1.46 18.03 -8.14
N ASN A 159 0.30 18.58 -8.52
CA ASN A 159 -0.48 18.17 -9.69
C ASN A 159 0.32 18.18 -11.01
N TYR A 160 1.20 19.18 -11.20
CA TYR A 160 2.02 19.33 -12.41
C TYR A 160 2.93 18.11 -12.69
N LEU A 161 3.25 17.30 -11.67
CA LEU A 161 4.02 16.07 -11.82
C LEU A 161 3.21 14.92 -12.45
N PHE A 162 1.90 15.08 -12.59
CA PHE A 162 0.96 14.05 -13.04
C PHE A 162 0.25 14.39 -14.36
N ASP A 163 0.46 15.60 -14.89
CA ASP A 163 -0.13 16.06 -16.16
C ASP A 163 0.34 15.27 -17.41
N GLN A 164 1.41 14.46 -17.32
CA GLN A 164 2.01 13.75 -18.47
C GLN A 164 1.81 12.22 -18.49
N GLN A 165 0.94 11.65 -17.66
CA GLN A 165 0.88 10.18 -17.55
C GLN A 165 0.01 9.50 -18.63
N GLU A 166 0.58 9.30 -19.81
CA GLU A 166 0.26 8.14 -20.66
C GLU A 166 0.94 6.88 -20.08
N ASN A 167 0.16 5.82 -19.97
CA ASN A 167 0.55 4.42 -19.72
C ASN A 167 1.29 4.03 -18.43
N THR A 168 0.63 3.15 -17.68
CA THR A 168 1.21 1.83 -17.39
C THR A 168 0.06 0.86 -17.16
N GLU A 169 -0.24 0.09 -18.20
CA GLU A 169 -1.10 -1.09 -18.12
C GLU A 169 -0.54 -2.05 -17.07
N SER A 170 -1.43 -2.61 -16.24
CA SER A 170 -1.05 -3.76 -15.41
C SER A 170 -0.82 -4.97 -16.33
N VAL A 171 0.40 -5.50 -16.30
CA VAL A 171 0.72 -6.78 -16.93
C VAL A 171 -0.12 -7.87 -16.26
N TYR A 172 -0.99 -8.52 -17.04
CA TYR A 172 -1.71 -9.72 -16.63
C TYR A 172 -0.71 -10.87 -16.45
N ILE A 173 -0.54 -11.34 -15.22
CA ILE A 173 0.19 -12.58 -14.94
C ILE A 173 -0.88 -13.64 -14.61
N PRO A 174 -1.02 -14.71 -15.42
CA PRO A 174 -1.98 -15.77 -15.15
C PRO A 174 -1.74 -16.39 -13.76
N SER A 175 -2.83 -16.82 -13.12
CA SER A 175 -2.86 -17.27 -11.73
C SER A 175 -1.79 -18.31 -11.41
N LEU A 176 -0.85 -17.95 -10.53
CA LEU A 176 0.21 -18.81 -10.02
C LEU A 176 -0.25 -19.49 -8.71
N THR A 177 -1.37 -20.21 -8.75
CA THR A 177 -2.02 -20.79 -7.56
C THR A 177 -1.14 -21.73 -6.74
N CYS A 178 -0.11 -22.34 -7.34
CA CYS A 178 0.79 -23.26 -6.62
C CYS A 178 2.12 -22.64 -6.16
N THR A 179 2.50 -21.46 -6.65
CA THR A 179 3.77 -20.78 -6.28
C THR A 179 3.55 -19.43 -5.58
N ALA A 180 2.30 -18.96 -5.51
CA ALA A 180 1.93 -17.68 -4.90
C ALA A 180 2.44 -17.49 -3.46
N PRO A 181 2.37 -18.46 -2.52
CA PRO A 181 2.80 -18.22 -1.13
C PRO A 181 4.31 -18.05 -0.99
N ILE A 182 5.09 -18.80 -1.77
CA ILE A 182 6.56 -18.72 -1.75
C ILE A 182 7.02 -17.43 -2.43
N LEU A 183 6.43 -17.09 -3.58
CA LEU A 183 6.68 -15.82 -4.27
C LEU A 183 6.24 -14.63 -3.43
N GLU A 184 5.17 -14.75 -2.65
CA GLU A 184 4.70 -13.75 -1.72
C GLU A 184 5.77 -13.46 -0.65
N ILE A 185 6.19 -14.49 0.09
CA ILE A 185 7.20 -14.35 1.16
C ILE A 185 8.53 -13.86 0.59
N LEU A 186 8.98 -14.44 -0.54
CA LEU A 186 10.23 -14.02 -1.17
C LEU A 186 10.13 -12.60 -1.72
N SER A 187 9.02 -12.19 -2.32
CA SER A 187 8.83 -10.82 -2.79
C SER A 187 8.77 -9.83 -1.64
N TYR A 188 8.13 -10.18 -0.53
CA TYR A 188 8.13 -9.34 0.67
C TYR A 188 9.55 -9.19 1.24
N LEU A 189 10.32 -10.28 1.31
CA LEU A 189 11.69 -10.27 1.84
C LEU A 189 12.73 -9.66 0.88
N VAL A 190 12.51 -9.71 -0.44
CA VAL A 190 13.48 -9.25 -1.46
C VAL A 190 13.10 -7.91 -2.10
N ALA A 191 11.82 -7.66 -2.36
CA ALA A 191 11.38 -6.41 -3.01
C ALA A 191 11.60 -5.20 -2.10
N VAL A 192 11.42 -5.35 -0.80
CA VAL A 192 11.53 -4.21 0.12
C VAL A 192 12.99 -3.73 0.31
N PRO A 193 14.01 -4.61 0.51
CA PRO A 193 15.41 -4.18 0.52
C PRO A 193 15.85 -3.61 -0.82
N VAL A 194 15.49 -4.25 -1.94
CA VAL A 194 15.89 -3.81 -3.28
C VAL A 194 15.27 -2.45 -3.63
N GLN A 195 13.99 -2.23 -3.32
CA GLN A 195 13.33 -0.95 -3.55
C GLN A 195 13.85 0.15 -2.60
N GLY A 196 14.20 -0.20 -1.36
CA GLY A 196 14.88 0.71 -0.43
C GLY A 196 16.23 1.18 -0.98
N ILE A 197 17.06 0.24 -1.45
CA ILE A 197 18.35 0.54 -2.09
C ILE A 197 18.16 1.36 -3.35
N ALA A 198 17.19 1.02 -4.21
CA ALA A 198 16.91 1.77 -5.43
C ALA A 198 16.50 3.22 -5.16
N THR A 199 15.67 3.44 -4.12
CA THR A 199 15.26 4.80 -3.70
C THR A 199 16.48 5.59 -3.20
N LEU A 200 17.32 4.98 -2.36
CA LEU A 200 18.53 5.60 -1.83
C LEU A 200 19.54 5.95 -2.95
N VAL A 201 19.81 5.00 -3.85
CA VAL A 201 20.71 5.17 -4.99
C VAL A 201 20.20 6.25 -5.94
N TRP A 202 18.89 6.30 -6.18
CA TRP A 202 18.27 7.35 -7.01
C TRP A 202 18.44 8.73 -6.38
N THR A 203 18.16 8.88 -5.09
CA THR A 203 18.35 10.15 -4.36
C THR A 203 19.81 10.61 -4.39
N VAL A 204 20.76 9.70 -4.17
CA VAL A 204 22.19 10.00 -4.26
C VAL A 204 22.60 10.39 -5.69
N GLY A 205 22.10 9.67 -6.70
CA GLY A 205 22.38 9.98 -8.10
C GLY A 205 21.89 11.37 -8.52
N GLN A 206 20.72 11.79 -8.06
CA GLN A 206 20.19 13.13 -8.32
C GLN A 206 20.97 14.22 -7.56
N PHE A 207 21.37 13.97 -6.32
CA PHE A 207 22.22 14.90 -5.56
C PHE A 207 23.57 15.13 -6.24
N VAL A 208 24.21 14.06 -6.73
CA VAL A 208 25.46 14.14 -7.49
C VAL A 208 25.26 14.93 -8.78
N LYS A 209 24.15 14.72 -9.49
CA LYS A 209 23.81 15.46 -10.71
C LYS A 209 23.58 16.96 -10.46
N GLU A 210 22.94 17.33 -9.35
CA GLU A 210 22.72 18.74 -8.95
C GLU A 210 24.01 19.44 -8.49
N LYS A 211 25.05 18.70 -8.07
CA LYS A 211 26.33 19.27 -7.60
C LYS A 211 27.42 19.31 -8.68
N LEU A 212 27.27 18.54 -9.75
CA LEU A 212 28.22 18.46 -10.86
C LEU A 212 27.81 19.27 -12.10
N ASN A 213 26.58 19.80 -12.11
CA ASN A 213 26.11 20.82 -13.07
C ASN A 213 25.96 22.16 -12.37
#